data_AF-A0A958M860-F1
#
_entry.id   AF-A0A958M860-F1
#
_cell.length_a   1.000
_cell.length_b   1.000
_cell.length_c   1.000
_cell.angle_alpha   90.00
_cell.angle_beta   90.00
_cell.angle_gamma   90.00
#
_symmetry.space_group_name_H-M   'P 1'
#
loop_
_entity.id
_entity.type
_entity.pdbx_description
1 polymer ?
#
loop_
_entity_poly.entity_id
_entity_poly.type
_entity_poly.pdbx_seq_one_letter_code
_entity_poly.pdbx_strand_id
1 'polypeptide(L)'
;MSENRKKVHQKLSTLRVLEQDVKVEADKLGDETTAVTPEDLRMMYSAYIVIDLLKRFVAYQNKLKGLARAHGAIYSLVEDELTADLQQFEEGFGEAKKRLEKIAKKHPLTERLGKIKGFTPYQLGLIMGYIRDISRFETPSRLCVYAGVAPKHGHHVSKKNINRIRQAEHVLQPEKETEFGYNTAFQGRMYVITDCLLRARGYFYTMYNGIRPRLEQRAINGNECFMATAQDQKESKGKMKAGEWYMKGRKNQSLKAWSNSNARWRVARTLLHLIYTEWRELRGLEARNPYPIDYLGHSSYISLEDVLKAEEKK
;
A
#
# COMPACT_ATOMS: atom_id res chain seq x y z
N MET A 1 3.00 -36.67 9.87
CA MET A 1 3.38 -35.26 10.18
C MET A 1 3.63 -35.16 11.67
N SER A 2 4.80 -34.69 12.10
CA SER A 2 5.16 -34.64 13.52
C SER A 2 4.21 -33.74 14.32
N GLU A 3 3.95 -34.13 15.56
CA GLU A 3 3.03 -33.46 16.50
C GLU A 3 3.36 -31.98 16.71
N ASN A 4 4.64 -31.64 16.60
CA ASN A 4 5.14 -30.27 16.65
C ASN A 4 4.66 -29.41 15.46
N ARG A 5 4.56 -29.99 14.25
CA ARG A 5 4.01 -29.27 13.08
C ARG A 5 2.51 -29.02 13.19
N LYS A 6 1.76 -29.92 13.84
CA LYS A 6 0.31 -29.73 14.09
C LYS A 6 0.08 -28.58 15.08
N LYS A 7 0.83 -28.54 16.20
CA LYS A 7 0.78 -27.42 17.17
C LYS A 7 1.14 -26.08 16.52
N VAL A 8 2.18 -26.05 15.67
CA VAL A 8 2.59 -24.85 14.91
C VAL A 8 1.51 -24.38 13.94
N HIS A 9 0.85 -25.29 13.22
CA HIS A 9 -0.21 -24.93 12.28
C HIS A 9 -1.45 -24.39 12.99
N GLN A 10 -1.81 -25.01 14.13
CA GLN A 10 -2.95 -24.61 14.95
C GLN A 10 -2.72 -23.24 15.62
N LYS A 11 -1.47 -22.95 16.03
CA LYS A 11 -1.04 -21.64 16.58
C LYS A 11 -1.00 -20.53 15.51
N LEU A 12 -0.55 -20.87 14.29
CA LEU A 12 -0.59 -19.96 13.14
C LEU A 12 -2.02 -19.67 12.66
N SER A 13 -2.94 -20.63 12.78
CA SER A 13 -4.36 -20.40 12.51
C SER A 13 -5.03 -19.53 13.57
N THR A 14 -4.67 -19.67 14.86
CA THR A 14 -5.17 -18.78 15.91
C THR A 14 -4.67 -17.34 15.74
N LEU A 15 -3.40 -17.17 15.34
CA LEU A 15 -2.86 -15.85 14.97
C LEU A 15 -3.56 -15.24 13.74
N ARG A 16 -4.07 -16.07 12.81
CA ARG A 16 -4.90 -15.63 11.68
C ARG A 16 -6.30 -15.19 12.11
N VAL A 17 -6.86 -15.79 13.16
CA VAL A 17 -8.15 -15.39 13.74
C VAL A 17 -7.97 -14.06 14.50
N LEU A 18 -6.84 -13.86 15.17
CA LEU A 18 -6.47 -12.57 15.78
C LEU A 18 -6.25 -11.42 14.76
N GLU A 19 -6.00 -11.72 13.47
CA GLU A 19 -5.99 -10.70 12.41
C GLU A 19 -7.38 -10.09 12.11
N GLN A 20 -8.48 -10.70 12.60
CA GLN A 20 -9.83 -10.17 12.47
C GLN A 20 -10.30 -9.38 13.69
N ASP A 21 -9.74 -9.69 14.87
CA ASP A 21 -9.92 -8.91 16.09
C ASP A 21 -8.58 -8.29 16.48
N VAL A 22 -8.12 -7.30 15.69
CA VAL A 22 -7.26 -6.29 16.27
C VAL A 22 -8.14 -5.55 17.28
N LYS A 23 -8.20 -6.07 18.51
CA LYS A 23 -8.41 -5.20 19.66
C LYS A 23 -7.37 -4.11 19.48
N VAL A 24 -7.83 -2.93 19.10
CA VAL A 24 -7.06 -1.71 19.27
C VAL A 24 -6.96 -1.58 20.78
N GLU A 25 -6.03 -2.31 21.40
CA GLU A 25 -5.46 -1.82 22.62
C GLU A 25 -4.96 -0.43 22.24
N ALA A 26 -5.54 0.58 22.88
CA ALA A 26 -4.97 1.90 22.83
C ALA A 26 -3.52 1.69 23.22
N ASP A 27 -2.59 1.88 22.28
CA ASP A 27 -1.17 1.91 22.59
C ASP A 27 -1.07 2.73 23.87
N LYS A 28 -0.57 2.12 24.96
CA LYS A 28 -0.27 2.88 26.18
C LYS A 28 0.55 4.06 25.68
N LEU A 29 0.05 5.28 25.84
CA LEU A 29 0.81 6.48 25.52
C LEU A 29 2.12 6.33 26.28
N GLY A 30 3.18 5.93 25.58
CA GLY A 30 4.49 5.79 26.15
C GLY A 30 4.93 7.17 26.59
N ASP A 31 5.52 7.23 27.78
CA ASP A 31 6.22 8.40 28.25
C ASP A 31 7.22 8.83 27.16
N GLU A 32 7.10 10.08 26.71
CA GLU A 32 7.84 10.71 25.60
C GLU A 32 7.39 10.41 24.16
N THR A 33 6.09 10.49 23.87
CA THR A 33 5.67 10.78 22.49
C THR A 33 6.09 12.21 22.12
N THR A 34 6.97 12.39 21.13
CA THR A 34 7.19 13.69 20.48
C THR A 34 5.84 14.34 20.18
N ALA A 35 5.69 15.63 20.51
CA ALA A 35 4.41 16.30 20.43
C ALA A 35 3.81 16.24 19.02
N VAL A 36 2.79 15.40 18.83
CA VAL A 36 1.95 15.44 17.64
C VAL A 36 1.24 16.79 17.63
N THR A 37 1.48 17.62 16.62
CA THR A 37 0.92 18.98 16.64
C THR A 37 -0.60 18.96 16.50
N PRO A 38 -1.31 20.01 16.95
CA PRO A 38 -2.76 20.09 16.79
C PRO A 38 -3.22 19.93 15.33
N GLU A 39 -2.44 20.39 14.36
CA GLU A 39 -2.71 20.25 12.93
C GLU A 39 -2.64 18.78 12.47
N ASP A 40 -1.60 18.06 12.91
CA ASP A 40 -1.41 16.63 12.66
C ASP A 40 -2.58 15.83 13.26
N LEU A 41 -2.92 16.08 14.53
CA LEU A 41 -4.03 15.42 15.22
C LEU A 41 -5.37 15.65 14.51
N ARG A 42 -5.67 16.90 14.13
CA ARG A 42 -6.91 17.24 13.40
C ARG A 42 -6.99 16.50 12.07
N MET A 43 -5.88 16.44 11.33
CA MET A 43 -5.86 15.74 10.06
C MET A 43 -5.97 14.23 10.23
N MET A 44 -5.24 13.64 11.17
CA MET A 44 -5.29 12.21 11.47
C MET A 44 -6.67 11.78 11.93
N TYR A 45 -7.31 12.55 12.81
CA TYR A 45 -8.66 12.27 13.30
C TYR A 45 -9.68 12.33 12.16
N SER A 46 -9.64 13.38 11.34
CA SER A 46 -10.53 13.50 10.18
C SER A 46 -10.29 12.37 9.17
N ALA A 47 -9.03 12.00 8.93
CA ALA A 47 -8.66 10.90 8.07
C ALA A 47 -9.14 9.56 8.62
N TYR A 48 -9.08 9.36 9.94
CA TYR A 48 -9.55 8.14 10.60
C TYR A 48 -11.04 7.89 10.32
N ILE A 49 -11.87 8.93 10.44
CA ILE A 49 -13.31 8.85 10.12
C ILE A 49 -13.50 8.39 8.67
N VAL A 50 -12.81 9.03 7.73
CA VAL A 50 -12.91 8.70 6.29
C VAL A 50 -12.42 7.28 6.01
N ILE A 51 -11.32 6.86 6.63
CA ILE A 51 -10.77 5.50 6.49
C ILE A 51 -11.75 4.46 7.04
N ASP A 52 -12.39 4.73 8.17
CA ASP A 52 -13.37 3.83 8.76
C ASP A 52 -14.61 3.67 7.87
N LEU A 53 -15.15 4.79 7.37
CA LEU A 53 -16.23 4.78 6.38
C LEU A 53 -15.84 3.93 5.16
N LEU A 54 -14.66 4.15 4.57
CA LEU A 54 -14.19 3.35 3.42
C LEU A 54 -14.13 1.84 3.72
N LYS A 55 -13.73 1.45 4.93
CA LYS A 55 -13.74 0.03 5.32
C LYS A 55 -15.17 -0.52 5.39
N ARG A 56 -16.08 0.24 6.02
CA ARG A 56 -17.51 -0.13 6.11
C ARG A 56 -18.14 -0.27 4.73
N PHE A 57 -17.90 0.68 3.83
CA PHE A 57 -18.38 0.64 2.45
C PHE A 57 -17.99 -0.65 1.73
N VAL A 58 -16.70 -0.99 1.76
CA VAL A 58 -16.18 -2.22 1.12
C VAL A 58 -16.78 -3.46 1.77
N ALA A 59 -16.92 -3.47 3.09
CA ALA A 59 -17.56 -4.58 3.81
C ALA A 59 -19.03 -4.75 3.39
N TYR A 60 -19.80 -3.66 3.32
CA TYR A 60 -21.19 -3.68 2.88
C TYR A 60 -21.33 -4.18 1.44
N GLN A 61 -20.55 -3.63 0.50
CA GLN A 61 -20.58 -4.09 -0.89
C GLN A 61 -20.24 -5.58 -1.03
N ASN A 62 -19.27 -6.08 -0.26
CA ASN A 62 -18.91 -7.49 -0.29
C ASN A 62 -20.00 -8.38 0.31
N LYS A 63 -20.65 -7.96 1.40
CA LYS A 63 -21.80 -8.65 1.99
C LYS A 63 -22.97 -8.70 1.02
N LEU A 64 -23.29 -7.59 0.38
CA LEU A 64 -24.34 -7.50 -0.64
C LEU A 64 -24.11 -8.46 -1.80
N LYS A 65 -22.89 -8.47 -2.36
CA LYS A 65 -22.49 -9.42 -3.40
C LYS A 65 -22.56 -10.87 -2.91
N GLY A 66 -22.25 -11.12 -1.65
CA GLY A 66 -22.36 -12.44 -1.02
C GLY A 66 -23.80 -12.92 -0.94
N LEU A 67 -24.71 -12.05 -0.48
CA LEU A 67 -26.15 -12.32 -0.41
C LEU A 67 -26.73 -12.58 -1.80
N ALA A 68 -26.42 -11.72 -2.79
CA ALA A 68 -26.88 -11.90 -4.16
C ALA A 68 -26.43 -13.26 -4.75
N ARG A 69 -25.20 -13.69 -4.49
CA ARG A 69 -24.70 -15.00 -4.93
C ARG A 69 -25.38 -16.18 -4.21
N ALA A 70 -25.68 -16.03 -2.92
CA ALA A 70 -26.29 -17.09 -2.13
C ALA A 70 -27.76 -17.31 -2.47
N HIS A 71 -28.48 -16.23 -2.82
CA HIS A 71 -29.93 -16.24 -3.01
C HIS A 71 -30.38 -16.03 -4.47
N GLY A 72 -29.44 -15.90 -5.42
CA GLY A 72 -29.71 -15.84 -6.87
C GLY A 72 -30.15 -14.46 -7.36
N ALA A 73 -31.18 -13.88 -6.75
CA ALA A 73 -31.67 -12.52 -7.02
C ALA A 73 -32.05 -11.82 -5.70
N ILE A 74 -31.79 -10.51 -5.64
CA ILE A 74 -32.31 -9.66 -4.56
C ILE A 74 -33.74 -9.27 -4.97
N TYR A 75 -34.71 -9.41 -4.07
CA TYR A 75 -36.08 -8.97 -4.31
C TYR A 75 -36.10 -7.46 -4.55
N SER A 76 -36.89 -6.96 -5.50
CA SER A 76 -36.94 -5.53 -5.87
C SER A 76 -37.18 -4.62 -4.67
N LEU A 77 -38.05 -5.02 -3.73
CA LEU A 77 -38.32 -4.27 -2.50
C LEU A 77 -37.08 -4.08 -1.61
N VAL A 78 -36.22 -5.11 -1.56
CA VAL A 78 -34.98 -5.11 -0.78
C VAL A 78 -33.88 -4.36 -1.53
N GLU A 79 -33.91 -4.37 -2.88
CA GLU A 79 -32.97 -3.62 -3.72
C GLU A 79 -33.12 -2.11 -3.54
N ASP A 80 -34.36 -1.61 -3.44
CA ASP A 80 -34.64 -0.19 -3.21
C ASP A 80 -34.14 0.29 -1.83
N GLU A 81 -34.41 -0.48 -0.77
CA GLU A 81 -33.91 -0.20 0.59
C GLU A 81 -32.38 -0.19 0.64
N LEU A 82 -31.74 -1.20 0.05
CA LEU A 82 -30.28 -1.30 0.00
C LEU A 82 -29.64 -0.17 -0.82
N THR A 83 -30.33 0.30 -1.85
CA THR A 83 -29.90 1.44 -2.67
C THR A 83 -30.00 2.75 -1.88
N ALA A 84 -31.08 2.95 -1.12
CA ALA A 84 -31.25 4.10 -0.25
C ALA A 84 -30.17 4.14 0.86
N ASP A 85 -29.89 3.01 1.51
CA ASP A 85 -28.82 2.87 2.51
C ASP A 85 -27.45 3.20 1.92
N LEU A 86 -27.19 2.73 0.69
CA LEU A 86 -25.94 3.02 -0.02
C LEU A 86 -25.81 4.52 -0.31
N GLN A 87 -26.89 5.17 -0.74
CA GLN A 87 -26.91 6.60 -1.02
C GLN A 87 -26.66 7.44 0.24
N GLN A 88 -27.34 7.13 1.35
CA GLN A 88 -27.12 7.81 2.62
C GLN A 88 -25.66 7.65 3.09
N PHE A 89 -25.09 6.47 2.91
CA PHE A 89 -23.68 6.22 3.19
C PHE A 89 -22.76 7.08 2.30
N GLU A 90 -23.04 7.15 0.99
CA GLU A 90 -22.26 7.93 0.03
C GLU A 90 -22.28 9.43 0.33
N GLU A 91 -23.43 9.95 0.77
CA GLU A 91 -23.58 11.34 1.23
C GLU A 91 -22.70 11.62 2.45
N GLY A 92 -22.81 10.79 3.49
CA GLY A 92 -21.99 10.92 4.71
C GLY A 92 -20.48 10.76 4.42
N PHE A 93 -20.11 9.87 3.51
CA PHE A 93 -18.73 9.75 3.02
C PHE A 93 -18.28 11.01 2.27
N GLY A 94 -19.15 11.57 1.43
CA GLY A 94 -18.91 12.81 0.70
C GLY A 94 -18.63 13.99 1.62
N GLU A 95 -19.40 14.14 2.70
CA GLU A 95 -19.20 15.17 3.72
C GLU A 95 -17.88 14.98 4.48
N ALA A 96 -17.60 13.75 4.94
CA ALA A 96 -16.36 13.43 5.63
C ALA A 96 -15.13 13.69 4.75
N LYS A 97 -15.22 13.33 3.46
CA LYS A 97 -14.19 13.62 2.46
C LYS A 97 -13.96 15.12 2.30
N LYS A 98 -15.03 15.92 2.11
CA LYS A 98 -14.93 17.39 1.99
C LYS A 98 -14.29 18.01 3.23
N ARG A 99 -14.65 17.52 4.43
CA ARG A 99 -14.07 17.97 5.70
C ARG A 99 -12.57 17.65 5.77
N LEU A 100 -12.17 16.42 5.45
CA LEU A 100 -10.76 16.03 5.41
C LEU A 100 -9.98 16.91 4.42
N GLU A 101 -10.51 17.11 3.23
CA GLU A 101 -9.86 17.93 2.21
C GLU A 101 -9.68 19.39 2.67
N LYS A 102 -10.68 19.98 3.34
CA LYS A 102 -10.60 21.34 3.91
C LYS A 102 -9.51 21.45 4.98
N ILE A 103 -9.36 20.43 5.83
CA ILE A 103 -8.32 20.38 6.86
C ILE A 103 -6.94 20.20 6.20
N ALA A 104 -6.83 19.22 5.30
CA ALA A 104 -5.58 18.91 4.62
C ALA A 104 -5.06 20.08 3.79
N LYS A 105 -5.94 20.84 3.12
CA LYS A 105 -5.56 22.06 2.36
C LYS A 105 -4.82 23.10 3.19
N LYS A 106 -5.07 23.15 4.51
CA LYS A 106 -4.42 24.09 5.43
C LYS A 106 -3.16 23.52 6.07
N HIS A 107 -2.87 22.24 5.86
CA HIS A 107 -1.73 21.59 6.46
C HIS A 107 -0.43 22.02 5.76
N PRO A 108 0.66 22.37 6.49
CA PRO A 108 1.90 22.85 5.88
C PRO A 108 2.48 21.92 4.81
N LEU A 109 2.44 20.60 5.04
CA LEU A 109 2.90 19.61 4.04
C LEU A 109 2.21 19.71 2.68
N THR A 110 0.98 20.20 2.65
CA THR A 110 0.23 20.35 1.40
C THR A 110 0.82 21.42 0.50
N GLU A 111 1.49 22.43 1.05
CA GLU A 111 2.05 23.55 0.29
C GLU A 111 3.03 23.06 -0.78
N ARG A 112 3.90 22.10 -0.42
CA ARG A 112 4.90 21.55 -1.32
C ARG A 112 4.42 20.27 -1.98
N LEU A 113 3.93 19.30 -1.23
CA LEU A 113 3.51 18.00 -1.78
C LEU A 113 2.28 18.11 -2.68
N GLY A 114 1.38 19.07 -2.42
CA GLY A 114 0.18 19.29 -3.24
C GLY A 114 0.46 19.78 -4.66
N LYS A 115 1.70 20.17 -4.97
CA LYS A 115 2.14 20.55 -6.32
C LYS A 115 2.43 19.35 -7.23
N ILE A 116 2.51 18.13 -6.66
CA ILE A 116 2.69 16.90 -7.44
C ILE A 116 1.42 16.61 -8.26
N LYS A 117 1.54 16.48 -9.58
CA LYS A 117 0.38 16.23 -10.45
C LYS A 117 -0.28 14.89 -10.09
N GLY A 118 -1.58 14.93 -9.83
CA GLY A 118 -2.38 13.76 -9.43
C GLY A 118 -2.30 13.41 -7.94
N PHE A 119 -1.54 14.17 -7.14
CA PHE A 119 -1.54 14.07 -5.69
C PHE A 119 -2.42 15.15 -5.07
N THR A 120 -3.39 14.77 -4.23
CA THR A 120 -4.36 15.73 -3.67
C THR A 120 -4.21 15.88 -2.16
N PRO A 121 -4.63 17.01 -1.58
CA PRO A 121 -4.66 17.18 -0.11
C PRO A 121 -5.43 16.06 0.59
N TYR A 122 -6.54 15.61 -0.03
CA TYR A 122 -7.29 14.45 0.46
C TYR A 122 -6.43 13.18 0.57
N GLN A 123 -5.61 12.89 -0.43
CA GLN A 123 -4.74 11.71 -0.42
C GLN A 123 -3.62 11.84 0.63
N LEU A 124 -3.05 13.04 0.80
CA LEU A 124 -2.11 13.33 1.87
C LEU A 124 -2.74 13.07 3.25
N GLY A 125 -3.95 13.58 3.47
CA GLY A 125 -4.70 13.33 4.70
C GLY A 125 -4.91 11.85 4.97
N LEU A 126 -5.29 11.07 3.96
CA LEU A 126 -5.40 9.61 4.10
C LEU A 126 -4.07 8.94 4.46
N ILE A 127 -2.98 9.31 3.79
CA ILE A 127 -1.64 8.77 4.08
C ILE A 127 -1.26 9.06 5.53
N MET A 128 -1.45 10.29 5.98
CA MET A 128 -1.13 10.70 7.36
C MET A 128 -2.03 9.99 8.38
N GLY A 129 -3.31 9.75 8.07
CA GLY A 129 -4.20 8.92 8.90
C GLY A 129 -3.73 7.47 9.07
N TYR A 130 -3.08 6.88 8.06
CA TYR A 130 -2.49 5.53 8.14
C TYR A 130 -1.17 5.50 8.89
N ILE A 131 -0.33 6.52 8.71
CA ILE A 131 0.99 6.61 9.35
C ILE A 131 0.84 6.95 10.83
N ARG A 132 -0.10 7.85 11.15
CA ARG A 132 -0.27 8.47 12.47
C ARG A 132 1.01 9.22 12.82
N ASP A 133 1.75 8.77 13.80
CA ASP A 133 3.02 9.40 14.17
C ASP A 133 4.17 8.98 13.23
N ILE A 134 4.77 9.96 12.55
CA ILE A 134 5.92 9.78 11.67
C ILE A 134 7.21 9.45 12.44
N SER A 135 7.29 9.81 13.73
CA SER A 135 8.45 9.54 14.59
C SER A 135 8.73 8.03 14.73
N ARG A 136 7.67 7.21 14.69
CA ARG A 136 7.70 5.74 14.71
C ARG A 136 8.56 5.12 13.59
N PHE A 137 8.79 5.88 12.52
CA PHE A 137 9.56 5.45 11.38
C PHE A 137 10.94 6.12 11.38
N GLU A 138 11.92 5.42 11.92
CA GLU A 138 13.32 5.89 11.92
C GLU A 138 13.93 6.00 10.51
N THR A 139 13.44 5.21 9.55
CA THR A 139 13.89 5.26 8.15
C THR A 139 12.70 5.21 7.19
N PRO A 140 12.82 5.78 5.97
CA PRO A 140 11.75 5.71 4.99
C PRO A 140 11.48 4.28 4.52
N SER A 141 12.49 3.40 4.59
CA SER A 141 12.36 1.98 4.25
C SER A 141 11.42 1.24 5.22
N ARG A 142 11.47 1.55 6.53
CA ARG A 142 10.51 1.00 7.52
C ARG A 142 9.08 1.44 7.20
N LEU A 143 8.87 2.70 6.84
CA LEU A 143 7.56 3.20 6.41
C LEU A 143 7.06 2.47 5.17
N CYS A 144 7.90 2.27 4.15
CA CYS A 144 7.49 1.56 2.94
C CYS A 144 7.19 0.08 3.16
N VAL A 145 7.86 -0.57 4.11
CA VAL A 145 7.53 -1.94 4.55
C VAL A 145 6.17 -1.95 5.26
N TYR A 146 5.91 -1.01 6.17
CA TYR A 146 4.61 -0.86 6.84
C TYR A 146 3.47 -0.63 5.84
N ALA A 147 3.69 0.22 4.83
CA ALA A 147 2.75 0.46 3.75
C ALA A 147 2.62 -0.70 2.75
N GLY A 148 3.45 -1.74 2.86
CA GLY A 148 3.44 -2.89 1.96
C GLY A 148 3.93 -2.61 0.54
N VAL A 149 4.68 -1.53 0.31
CA VAL A 149 5.19 -1.14 -1.02
C VAL A 149 6.68 -1.42 -1.20
N ALA A 150 7.36 -1.86 -0.13
CA ALA A 150 8.71 -2.37 -0.15
C ALA A 150 8.77 -3.87 0.15
N PRO A 151 9.77 -4.60 -0.39
CA PRO A 151 10.06 -5.94 0.06
C PRO A 151 10.70 -5.93 1.46
N LYS A 152 10.53 -7.04 2.19
CA LYS A 152 11.28 -7.35 3.42
C LYS A 152 11.87 -8.75 3.26
N HIS A 153 13.16 -8.92 3.59
CA HIS A 153 13.90 -10.18 3.43
C HIS A 153 13.70 -10.85 2.05
N GLY A 154 13.83 -10.07 0.96
CA GLY A 154 13.68 -10.57 -0.40
C GLY A 154 12.25 -10.91 -0.85
N HIS A 155 11.25 -10.70 0.02
CA HIS A 155 9.86 -11.00 -0.29
C HIS A 155 8.99 -9.73 -0.32
N HIS A 156 8.17 -9.60 -1.36
CA HIS A 156 7.16 -8.54 -1.42
C HIS A 156 6.17 -8.68 -0.26
N VAL A 157 5.96 -7.60 0.49
CA VAL A 157 5.06 -7.59 1.64
C VAL A 157 3.61 -7.77 1.19
N SER A 158 3.02 -8.88 1.60
CA SER A 158 1.62 -9.24 1.28
C SER A 158 1.15 -10.36 2.19
N LYS A 159 -0.16 -10.53 2.32
CA LYS A 159 -0.78 -11.65 3.08
C LYS A 159 -0.25 -13.03 2.68
N LYS A 160 0.12 -13.21 1.40
CA LYS A 160 0.67 -14.48 0.90
C LYS A 160 2.10 -14.76 1.40
N ASN A 161 2.90 -13.72 1.57
CA ASN A 161 4.32 -13.85 1.91
C ASN A 161 4.62 -13.62 3.39
N ILE A 162 3.64 -13.22 4.20
CA ILE A 162 3.84 -12.86 5.62
C ILE A 162 4.52 -13.98 6.41
N ASN A 163 4.10 -15.23 6.22
CA ASN A 163 4.71 -16.37 6.91
C ASN A 163 6.16 -16.60 6.49
N ARG A 164 6.49 -16.38 5.20
CA ARG A 164 7.87 -16.50 4.71
C ARG A 164 8.76 -15.40 5.28
N ILE A 165 8.22 -14.19 5.38
CA ILE A 165 8.90 -13.04 5.97
C ILE A 165 9.18 -13.30 7.46
N ARG A 166 8.17 -13.74 8.22
CA ARG A 166 8.32 -14.09 9.65
C ARG A 166 9.34 -15.22 9.86
N GLN A 167 9.33 -16.23 9.00
CA GLN A 167 10.33 -17.31 9.05
C GLN A 167 11.74 -16.78 8.80
N ALA A 168 11.94 -15.94 7.78
CA ALA A 168 13.25 -15.33 7.52
C ALA A 168 13.70 -14.43 8.67
N GLU A 169 12.78 -13.69 9.29
CA GLU A 169 13.05 -12.82 10.45
C GLU A 169 13.46 -13.63 11.68
N HIS A 170 12.75 -14.72 12.01
CA HIS A 170 13.14 -15.61 13.11
C HIS A 170 14.50 -16.28 12.88
N VAL A 171 14.87 -16.60 11.64
CA VAL A 171 16.22 -17.13 11.33
C VAL A 171 17.30 -16.09 11.61
N LEU A 172 17.03 -14.82 11.30
CA LEU A 172 17.99 -13.73 11.49
C LEU A 172 18.04 -13.21 12.93
N GLN A 173 16.91 -13.25 13.64
CA GLN A 173 16.74 -12.68 14.98
C GLN A 173 15.82 -13.60 15.81
N PRO A 174 16.32 -14.78 16.24
CA PRO A 174 15.50 -15.78 16.93
C PRO A 174 14.95 -15.30 18.28
N GLU A 175 15.60 -14.32 18.92
CA GLU A 175 15.22 -13.79 20.24
C GLU A 175 14.34 -12.54 20.19
N LYS A 176 14.11 -11.97 19.00
CA LYS A 176 13.23 -10.81 18.81
C LYS A 176 11.91 -11.26 18.19
N GLU A 177 10.89 -11.46 19.03
CA GLU A 177 9.51 -11.48 18.57
C GLU A 177 9.06 -10.04 18.24
N THR A 178 9.45 -9.54 17.07
CA THR A 178 8.91 -8.27 16.58
C THR A 178 7.60 -8.51 15.84
N GLU A 179 6.54 -7.84 16.28
CA GLU A 179 5.30 -7.81 15.52
C GLU A 179 5.55 -7.26 14.12
N PHE A 180 5.17 -8.06 13.11
CA PHE A 180 5.28 -7.64 11.72
C PHE A 180 4.20 -6.60 11.41
N GLY A 181 4.53 -5.32 11.64
CA GLY A 181 3.66 -4.19 11.38
C GLY A 181 3.55 -3.87 9.89
N TYR A 182 2.68 -4.58 9.16
CA TYR A 182 2.25 -4.22 7.81
C TYR A 182 0.75 -3.94 7.79
N ASN A 183 0.35 -2.88 7.09
CA ASN A 183 -1.03 -2.47 6.98
C ASN A 183 -1.60 -2.77 5.58
N THR A 184 -2.45 -3.80 5.49
CA THR A 184 -3.10 -4.19 4.21
C THR A 184 -3.97 -3.08 3.64
N ALA A 185 -4.72 -2.38 4.50
CA ALA A 185 -5.59 -1.29 4.06
C ALA A 185 -4.77 -0.11 3.52
N PHE A 186 -3.61 0.16 4.13
CA PHE A 186 -2.69 1.18 3.63
C PHE A 186 -2.10 0.77 2.27
N GLN A 187 -1.67 -0.48 2.10
CA GLN A 187 -1.19 -0.97 0.80
C GLN A 187 -2.24 -0.82 -0.31
N GLY A 188 -3.49 -1.19 -0.03
CA GLY A 188 -4.61 -0.99 -0.95
C GLY A 188 -4.80 0.49 -1.30
N ARG A 189 -4.69 1.37 -0.29
CA ARG A 189 -4.77 2.83 -0.50
C ARG A 189 -3.63 3.35 -1.36
N MET A 190 -2.39 2.91 -1.12
CA MET A 190 -1.23 3.30 -1.92
C MET A 190 -1.36 2.87 -3.38
N TYR A 191 -1.99 1.71 -3.65
CA TYR A 191 -2.28 1.30 -5.01
C TYR A 191 -3.23 2.28 -5.72
N VAL A 192 -4.30 2.73 -5.04
CA VAL A 192 -5.26 3.70 -5.59
C VAL A 192 -4.60 5.06 -5.81
N ILE A 193 -3.84 5.56 -4.84
CA ILE A 193 -3.11 6.84 -4.95
C ILE A 193 -2.12 6.79 -6.12
N THR A 194 -1.39 5.68 -6.25
CA THR A 194 -0.49 5.46 -7.39
C THR A 194 -1.23 5.51 -8.71
N ASP A 195 -2.42 4.90 -8.80
CA ASP A 195 -3.22 4.96 -10.02
C ASP A 195 -3.61 6.40 -10.39
N CYS A 196 -3.96 7.23 -9.40
CA CYS A 196 -4.23 8.67 -9.60
C CYS A 196 -3.00 9.40 -10.15
N LEU A 197 -1.81 9.17 -9.58
CA LEU A 197 -0.55 9.76 -10.08
C LEU A 197 -0.27 9.39 -11.54
N LEU A 198 -0.49 8.11 -11.90
CA LEU A 198 -0.24 7.64 -13.25
C LEU A 198 -1.24 8.22 -14.26
N ARG A 199 -2.52 8.36 -13.86
CA ARG A 199 -3.55 8.98 -14.72
C ARG A 199 -3.29 10.46 -14.98
N ALA A 200 -2.68 11.17 -14.03
CA ALA A 200 -2.36 12.58 -14.17
C ALA A 200 -1.21 12.88 -15.14
N ARG A 201 -0.48 11.85 -15.62
CA ARG A 201 0.60 11.95 -16.63
C ARG A 201 1.78 12.89 -16.26
N GLY A 202 1.96 13.16 -14.97
CA GLY A 202 3.08 13.96 -14.42
C GLY A 202 4.43 13.23 -14.38
N TYR A 203 5.29 13.62 -13.43
CA TYR A 203 6.60 13.01 -13.19
C TYR A 203 6.50 11.50 -12.97
N PHE A 204 5.59 11.08 -12.08
CA PHE A 204 5.43 9.67 -11.72
C PHE A 204 5.00 8.78 -12.89
N TYR A 205 4.29 9.33 -13.88
CA TYR A 205 3.97 8.61 -15.11
C TYR A 205 5.21 8.37 -15.98
N THR A 206 6.09 9.38 -16.12
CA THR A 206 7.37 9.22 -16.81
C THR A 206 8.28 8.23 -16.09
N MET A 207 8.36 8.33 -14.76
CA MET A 207 9.09 7.38 -13.93
C MET A 207 8.59 5.95 -14.16
N TYR A 208 7.26 5.74 -14.13
CA TYR A 208 6.65 4.44 -14.40
C TYR A 208 7.00 3.90 -15.79
N ASN A 209 6.90 4.74 -16.83
CA ASN A 209 7.22 4.36 -18.21
C ASN A 209 8.70 4.04 -18.40
N GLY A 210 9.60 4.67 -17.65
CA GLY A 210 11.03 4.32 -17.68
C GLY A 210 11.34 3.03 -16.92
N ILE A 211 10.63 2.77 -15.82
CA ILE A 211 10.88 1.59 -14.96
C ILE A 211 10.33 0.30 -15.57
N ARG A 212 9.10 0.32 -16.11
CA ARG A 212 8.41 -0.90 -16.55
C ARG A 212 9.21 -1.67 -17.62
N PRO A 213 9.67 -1.07 -18.72
CA PRO A 213 10.44 -1.78 -19.75
C PRO A 213 11.76 -2.33 -19.22
N ARG A 214 12.44 -1.58 -18.33
CA ARG A 214 13.69 -2.03 -17.70
C ARG A 214 13.47 -3.28 -16.84
N LEU A 215 12.35 -3.37 -16.13
CA LEU A 215 11.99 -4.56 -15.36
C LEU A 215 11.74 -5.77 -16.26
N GLU A 216 11.04 -5.57 -17.39
CA GLU A 216 10.78 -6.62 -18.37
C GLU A 216 12.08 -7.14 -18.97
N GLN A 217 12.95 -6.25 -19.45
CA GLN A 217 14.24 -6.61 -20.02
C GLN A 217 15.13 -7.33 -19.01
N ARG A 218 15.14 -6.88 -17.75
CA ARG A 218 15.90 -7.54 -16.68
C ARG A 218 15.42 -8.97 -16.45
N ALA A 219 14.12 -9.21 -16.43
CA ALA A 219 13.56 -10.54 -16.23
C ALA A 219 13.87 -11.47 -17.41
N ILE A 220 13.84 -10.95 -18.64
CA ILE A 220 14.22 -11.67 -19.86
C ILE A 220 15.70 -12.03 -19.82
N ASN A 221 16.58 -11.05 -19.61
CA ASN A 221 18.03 -11.25 -19.57
C ASN A 221 18.46 -12.14 -18.40
N GLY A 222 17.76 -12.04 -17.27
CA GLY A 222 18.01 -12.84 -16.06
C GLY A 222 17.40 -14.24 -16.11
N ASN A 223 16.81 -14.66 -17.25
CA ASN A 223 16.20 -15.96 -17.42
C ASN A 223 15.09 -16.27 -16.38
N GLU A 224 14.42 -15.22 -15.86
CA GLU A 224 13.35 -15.30 -14.86
C GLU A 224 11.98 -15.61 -15.49
N CYS A 225 11.86 -15.45 -16.80
CA CYS A 225 10.64 -15.68 -17.57
C CYS A 225 10.81 -16.73 -18.67
N PHE A 226 9.69 -17.22 -19.19
CA PHE A 226 9.60 -18.13 -20.33
C PHE A 226 8.46 -17.68 -21.24
N MET A 227 8.57 -18.01 -22.53
CA MET A 227 7.50 -17.77 -23.49
C MET A 227 6.55 -18.97 -23.48
N ALA A 228 5.26 -18.72 -23.29
CA ALA A 228 4.26 -19.78 -23.21
C ALA A 228 4.06 -20.44 -24.59
N THR A 229 4.00 -21.77 -24.60
CA THR A 229 3.68 -22.58 -25.77
C THR A 229 2.17 -22.81 -25.92
N ALA A 230 1.75 -23.38 -27.05
CA ALA A 230 0.37 -23.84 -27.22
C ALA A 230 -0.01 -24.93 -26.20
N GLN A 231 0.97 -25.74 -25.76
CA GLN A 231 0.77 -26.75 -24.72
C GLN A 231 0.53 -26.09 -23.36
N ASP A 232 1.32 -25.09 -22.97
CA ASP A 232 1.11 -24.32 -21.73
C ASP A 232 -0.26 -23.66 -21.70
N GLN A 233 -0.74 -23.16 -22.85
CA GLN A 233 -2.08 -22.58 -22.97
C GLN A 233 -3.18 -23.62 -22.70
N LYS A 234 -3.05 -24.83 -23.26
CA LYS A 234 -3.99 -25.94 -23.00
C LYS A 234 -3.97 -26.33 -21.51
N GLU A 235 -2.79 -26.55 -20.95
CA GLU A 235 -2.61 -26.96 -19.56
C GLU A 235 -3.11 -25.91 -18.56
N SER A 236 -2.92 -24.63 -18.88
CA SER A 236 -3.41 -23.52 -18.06
C SER A 236 -4.92 -23.22 -18.23
N LYS A 237 -5.63 -24.01 -19.05
CA LYS A 237 -7.04 -23.80 -19.42
C LYS A 237 -7.30 -22.38 -19.96
N GLY A 238 -6.40 -21.90 -20.82
CA GLY A 238 -6.50 -20.58 -21.45
C GLY A 238 -6.08 -19.39 -20.58
N LYS A 239 -5.61 -19.62 -19.34
CA LYS A 239 -5.08 -18.52 -18.49
C LYS A 239 -3.75 -17.97 -19.02
N MET A 240 -2.99 -18.80 -19.72
CA MET A 240 -1.79 -18.39 -20.43
C MET A 240 -2.10 -18.30 -21.93
N LYS A 241 -1.56 -17.29 -22.60
CA LYS A 241 -1.65 -17.13 -24.05
C LYS A 241 -0.34 -17.57 -24.68
N ALA A 242 -0.41 -18.46 -25.68
CA ALA A 242 0.77 -18.87 -26.42
C ALA A 242 1.45 -17.64 -27.06
N GLY A 243 2.79 -17.61 -27.02
CA GLY A 243 3.60 -16.49 -27.51
C GLY A 243 3.77 -15.33 -26.53
N GLU A 244 3.06 -15.30 -25.40
CA GLU A 244 3.28 -14.29 -24.35
C GLU A 244 4.34 -14.74 -23.33
N TRP A 245 5.03 -13.78 -22.72
CA TRP A 245 6.01 -14.03 -21.66
C TRP A 245 5.36 -14.18 -20.28
N TYR A 246 5.80 -15.18 -19.52
CA TYR A 246 5.34 -15.49 -18.16
C TYR A 246 6.51 -15.70 -17.20
N MET A 247 6.28 -15.42 -15.91
CA MET A 247 7.30 -15.61 -14.88
C MET A 247 7.47 -17.10 -14.53
N LYS A 248 8.69 -17.64 -14.52
CA LYS A 248 8.95 -19.06 -14.20
C LYS A 248 8.49 -19.45 -12.80
N GLY A 249 8.80 -18.61 -11.80
CA GLY A 249 8.37 -18.82 -10.41
C GLY A 249 6.90 -18.50 -10.15
N ARG A 250 6.18 -17.95 -11.13
CA ARG A 250 4.75 -17.60 -11.06
C ARG A 250 4.10 -17.88 -12.41
N LYS A 251 4.04 -19.16 -12.77
CA LYS A 251 3.67 -19.64 -14.12
C LYS A 251 2.43 -18.97 -14.75
N ASN A 252 1.44 -18.60 -13.95
CA ASN A 252 0.20 -17.97 -14.43
C ASN A 252 0.22 -16.42 -14.43
N GLN A 253 1.33 -15.78 -14.06
CA GLN A 253 1.47 -14.33 -14.06
C GLN A 253 2.28 -13.91 -15.29
N SER A 254 1.63 -13.17 -16.20
CA SER A 254 2.31 -12.62 -17.37
C SER A 254 3.38 -11.61 -16.96
N LEU A 255 4.44 -11.52 -17.76
CA LEU A 255 5.55 -10.60 -17.56
C LEU A 255 5.03 -9.15 -17.49
N LYS A 256 4.09 -8.79 -18.37
CA LYS A 256 3.42 -7.48 -18.39
C LYS A 256 2.66 -7.16 -17.10
N ALA A 257 1.94 -8.14 -16.55
CA ALA A 257 1.23 -7.94 -15.28
C ALA A 257 2.22 -7.77 -14.12
N TRP A 258 3.28 -8.59 -14.09
CA TRP A 258 4.33 -8.51 -13.07
C TRP A 258 5.08 -7.18 -13.13
N SER A 259 5.50 -6.73 -14.31
CA SER A 259 6.25 -5.49 -14.51
C SER A 259 5.42 -4.27 -14.13
N ASN A 260 4.13 -4.24 -14.51
CA ASN A 260 3.19 -3.17 -14.15
C ASN A 260 3.04 -3.06 -12.62
N SER A 261 2.78 -4.17 -11.93
CA SER A 261 2.66 -4.14 -10.46
C SER A 261 3.96 -3.69 -9.79
N ASN A 262 5.12 -4.17 -10.24
CA ASN A 262 6.42 -3.77 -9.68
C ASN A 262 6.73 -2.28 -9.91
N ALA A 263 6.44 -1.77 -11.11
CA ALA A 263 6.64 -0.36 -11.44
C ALA A 263 5.74 0.54 -10.58
N ARG A 264 4.47 0.16 -10.38
CA ARG A 264 3.55 0.85 -9.45
C ARG A 264 4.08 0.89 -8.02
N TRP A 265 4.60 -0.23 -7.50
CA TRP A 265 5.16 -0.24 -6.14
C TRP A 265 6.41 0.62 -6.00
N ARG A 266 7.22 0.77 -7.06
CA ARG A 266 8.34 1.71 -7.05
C ARG A 266 7.86 3.17 -7.04
N VAL A 267 6.82 3.51 -7.80
CA VAL A 267 6.18 4.84 -7.74
C VAL A 267 5.64 5.11 -6.33
N ALA A 268 4.89 4.18 -5.75
CA ALA A 268 4.33 4.31 -4.40
C ALA A 268 5.43 4.51 -3.34
N ARG A 269 6.54 3.77 -3.46
CA ARG A 269 7.69 3.90 -2.57
C ARG A 269 8.34 5.28 -2.67
N THR A 270 8.57 5.77 -3.88
CA THR A 270 9.14 7.10 -4.09
C THR A 270 8.24 8.19 -3.51
N LEU A 271 6.92 8.11 -3.72
CA LEU A 271 5.99 9.05 -3.07
C LEU A 271 6.14 9.03 -1.53
N LEU A 272 6.16 7.84 -0.91
CA LEU A 272 6.30 7.74 0.54
C LEU A 272 7.65 8.24 1.05
N HIS A 273 8.73 8.09 0.27
CA HIS A 273 10.01 8.69 0.62
C HIS A 273 9.92 10.22 0.65
N LEU A 274 9.29 10.85 -0.33
CA LEU A 274 9.11 12.31 -0.35
C LEU A 274 8.27 12.79 0.83
N ILE A 275 7.15 12.11 1.10
CA ILE A 275 6.29 12.42 2.25
C ILE A 275 7.05 12.25 3.57
N TYR A 276 7.84 11.19 3.70
CA TYR A 276 8.66 10.93 4.87
C TYR A 276 9.64 12.07 5.13
N THR A 277 10.40 12.48 4.11
CA THR A 277 11.40 13.54 4.22
C THR A 277 10.75 14.87 4.63
N GLU A 278 9.75 15.33 3.86
CA GLU A 278 9.08 16.60 4.12
C GLU A 278 8.39 16.62 5.49
N TRP A 279 7.77 15.52 5.91
CA TRP A 279 7.09 15.45 7.21
C TRP A 279 8.07 15.45 8.37
N ARG A 280 9.20 14.75 8.25
CA ARG A 280 10.21 14.75 9.32
C ARG A 280 10.90 16.09 9.42
N GLU A 281 11.28 16.70 8.30
CA GLU A 281 11.85 18.05 8.26
C GLU A 281 10.90 19.08 8.89
N LEU A 282 9.60 19.04 8.53
CA LEU A 282 8.59 19.91 9.14
C LEU A 282 8.50 19.75 10.66
N ARG A 283 8.82 18.57 11.19
CA ARG A 283 8.76 18.24 12.63
C ARG A 283 10.12 18.40 13.32
N GLY A 284 11.15 18.88 12.63
CA GLY A 284 12.51 18.98 13.18
C GLY A 284 13.13 17.61 13.51
N LEU A 285 12.62 16.54 12.91
CA LEU A 285 13.14 15.18 13.06
C LEU A 285 14.21 14.92 12.00
N GLU A 286 15.24 14.16 12.36
CA GLU A 286 16.27 13.75 11.41
C GLU A 286 15.65 12.94 10.25
N ALA A 287 15.76 13.43 9.02
CA ALA A 287 15.32 12.73 7.81
C ALA A 287 16.46 11.84 7.29
N ARG A 288 16.43 10.55 7.64
CA ARG A 288 17.44 9.58 7.15
C ARG A 288 17.23 9.24 5.68
N ASN A 289 18.32 8.97 4.97
CA ASN A 289 18.24 8.54 3.59
C ASN A 289 17.60 7.14 3.47
N PRO A 290 17.10 6.77 2.28
CA PRO A 290 16.65 5.41 2.04
C PRO A 290 17.83 4.43 2.02
N TYR A 291 17.54 3.18 2.40
CA TYR A 291 18.53 2.10 2.50
C TYR A 291 19.51 1.98 1.31
N PRO A 292 19.08 2.12 0.03
CA PRO A 292 20.01 2.05 -1.08
C PRO A 292 21.11 3.13 -1.09
N ILE A 293 20.85 4.30 -0.50
CA ILE A 293 21.84 5.37 -0.41
C ILE A 293 22.76 5.11 0.78
N ASP A 294 22.20 4.94 1.98
CA ASP A 294 22.99 4.78 3.21
C ASP A 294 23.86 3.51 3.23
N TYR A 295 23.39 2.41 2.61
CA TYR A 295 24.05 1.10 2.76
C TYR A 295 24.50 0.48 1.45
N LEU A 296 23.90 0.85 0.30
CA LEU A 296 24.26 0.27 -1.01
C LEU A 296 25.07 1.21 -1.90
N GLY A 297 25.40 2.42 -1.43
CA GLY A 297 26.25 3.37 -2.15
C GLY A 297 25.61 3.96 -3.41
N HIS A 298 24.28 3.97 -3.52
CA HIS A 298 23.60 4.60 -4.64
C HIS A 298 23.80 6.13 -4.59
N SER A 299 24.25 6.73 -5.68
CA SER A 299 24.49 8.19 -5.78
C SER A 299 23.27 9.00 -6.19
N SER A 300 22.20 8.36 -6.68
CA SER A 300 21.00 9.06 -7.13
C SER A 300 19.91 9.05 -6.06
N TYR A 301 19.58 10.25 -5.59
CA TYR A 301 18.42 10.54 -4.76
C TYR A 301 17.37 11.25 -5.62
N ILE A 302 16.08 10.96 -5.39
CA ILE A 302 14.98 11.71 -5.98
C ILE A 302 14.47 12.62 -4.88
N SER A 303 14.75 13.92 -4.96
CA SER A 303 14.21 14.90 -4.02
C SER A 303 12.84 15.41 -4.47
N LEU A 304 12.13 16.14 -3.60
CA LEU A 304 10.87 16.77 -3.99
C LEU A 304 11.13 17.86 -5.04
N GLU A 305 12.22 18.62 -4.94
CA GLU A 305 12.62 19.64 -5.91
C GLU A 305 12.81 19.04 -7.30
N ASP A 306 13.43 17.86 -7.41
CA ASP A 306 13.60 17.18 -8.69
C ASP A 306 12.25 16.84 -9.33
N VAL A 307 11.30 16.37 -8.51
CA VAL A 307 9.94 16.06 -8.96
C VAL A 307 9.24 17.33 -9.42
N LEU A 308 9.25 18.39 -8.62
CA LEU A 308 8.55 19.64 -8.93
C LEU A 308 9.13 20.33 -10.17
N LYS A 309 10.46 20.39 -10.32
CA LYS A 309 11.12 20.91 -11.54
C LYS A 309 10.71 20.13 -12.79
N ALA A 310 10.52 18.82 -12.68
CA ALA A 310 10.08 18.00 -13.79
C ALA A 310 8.59 18.16 -14.11
N GLU A 311 7.77 18.53 -13.12
CA GLU A 311 6.35 18.85 -13.33
C GLU A 311 6.14 20.20 -14.02
N GLU A 312 7.02 21.19 -13.78
CA GLU A 312 7.01 22.51 -14.42
C GLU A 312 7.37 22.46 -15.91
N LYS A 313 8.24 21.52 -16.30
CA LYS A 313 8.69 21.36 -17.70
C LYS A 313 7.65 20.67 -18.61
N LYS A 314 6.48 20.32 -18.09
CA LYS A 314 5.43 19.53 -18.76
C LYS A 314 4.08 20.21 -18.69
#